data_AF-A0A9W9F3M8-F1
#
_entry.id   AF-A0A9W9F3M8-F1
#
_cell.length_a   1.000
_cell.length_b   1.000
_cell.length_c   1.000
_cell.angle_alpha   90.00
_cell.angle_beta   90.00
_cell.angle_gamma   90.00
#
_symmetry.space_group_name_H-M   'P 1'
#
loop_
_entity.id
_entity.type
_entity.pdbx_description
1 polymer ?
#
loop_
_entity_poly.entity_id
_entity_poly.type
_entity_poly.pdbx_seq_one_letter_code
_entity_poly.pdbx_strand_id
1 'polypeptide(L)'
;MSSETPCPFRVSLRDQIELERNEAFQAMREQLRRQDCGMEGPSFCSTHRHECDSSEQEAFRLHRDIIHTLLVPLFLINHQAERIAARALPSKKGAEPERAFRGEARSAFAWLHCILIEEHDWYLTARCPTCIVLHVLHSEPTIRFLTVAAQLAGARSGFNCWLSALETAVREDPFWGDAFWPEIEDRASRLTDGVQQLVRQCHELRVNLDSPTFETPSLARASTEYETTSCKIAIKPSSFARKQVKLSREEQRYRSSLVWNAWNCSREMRQPMGTAAPTQSRRRSMTS
;
A
#
# COMPACT_ATOMS: atom_id res chain seq x y z
N MET A 1 14.55 25.29 -28.37
CA MET A 1 13.20 24.76 -28.61
C MET A 1 12.71 24.26 -27.28
N SER A 2 11.86 25.03 -26.63
CA SER A 2 11.33 24.76 -25.30
C SER A 2 10.39 23.57 -25.39
N SER A 3 10.75 22.42 -24.81
CA SER A 3 9.79 21.34 -24.61
C SER A 3 8.85 21.79 -23.49
N GLU A 4 7.69 22.29 -23.88
CA GLU A 4 6.51 22.25 -23.01
C GLU A 4 6.39 20.80 -22.57
N THR A 5 6.61 20.51 -21.29
CA THR A 5 6.29 19.18 -20.76
C THR A 5 5.02 19.35 -19.94
N PRO A 6 3.84 19.43 -20.61
CA PRO A 6 2.59 19.44 -19.89
C PRO A 6 2.51 18.19 -19.03
N CYS A 7 1.79 18.27 -17.91
CA CYS A 7 1.56 17.10 -17.08
C CYS A 7 1.01 15.94 -17.94
N PRO A 8 1.62 14.73 -17.88
CA PRO A 8 1.22 13.62 -18.77
C PRO A 8 -0.16 13.07 -18.40
N PHE A 9 -0.62 13.32 -17.17
CA PHE A 9 -1.91 12.82 -16.70
C PHE A 9 -2.99 13.88 -16.88
N ARG A 10 -4.14 13.45 -17.40
CA ARG A 10 -5.29 14.32 -17.63
C ARG A 10 -6.49 13.76 -16.88
N VAL A 11 -7.01 14.52 -15.93
CA VAL A 11 -8.23 14.15 -15.16
C VAL A 11 -9.27 15.23 -15.40
N SER A 12 -10.46 14.82 -15.86
CA SER A 12 -11.53 15.76 -16.21
C SER A 12 -12.04 16.50 -14.96
N LEU A 13 -12.63 17.69 -15.13
CA LEU A 13 -13.21 18.44 -14.02
C LEU A 13 -14.26 17.62 -13.26
N ARG A 14 -15.05 16.82 -13.99
CA ARG A 14 -16.04 15.92 -13.39
C ARG A 14 -15.38 14.89 -12.47
N ASP A 15 -14.31 14.26 -12.94
CA ASP A 15 -13.59 13.25 -12.17
C ASP A 15 -12.89 13.86 -10.96
N GLN A 16 -12.37 15.09 -11.08
CA GLN A 16 -11.84 15.83 -9.93
C GLN A 16 -12.90 16.08 -8.86
N ILE A 17 -14.13 16.44 -9.24
CA ILE A 17 -15.25 16.59 -8.31
C ILE A 17 -15.58 15.26 -7.62
N GLU A 18 -15.49 14.13 -8.35
CA GLU A 18 -15.70 12.80 -7.77
C GLU A 18 -14.58 12.41 -6.78
N LEU A 19 -13.32 12.69 -7.12
CA LEU A 19 -12.18 12.53 -6.21
C LEU A 19 -12.31 13.38 -4.95
N GLU A 20 -12.78 14.62 -5.08
CA GLU A 20 -13.04 15.52 -3.95
C GLU A 20 -14.17 15.03 -3.03
N ARG A 21 -14.96 14.03 -3.42
CA ARG A 21 -15.93 13.40 -2.50
C ARG A 21 -15.30 12.29 -1.66
N ASN A 22 -14.08 11.87 -1.97
CA ASN A 22 -13.37 10.84 -1.22
C ASN A 22 -12.71 11.47 0.01
N GLU A 23 -13.29 11.22 1.19
CA GLU A 23 -12.80 11.77 2.47
C GLU A 23 -11.33 11.40 2.75
N ALA A 24 -10.90 10.21 2.36
CA ALA A 24 -9.53 9.75 2.56
C ALA A 24 -8.56 10.53 1.67
N PHE A 25 -8.95 10.79 0.42
CA PHE A 25 -8.21 11.66 -0.50
C PHE A 25 -8.13 13.10 0.01
N GLN A 26 -9.25 13.69 0.44
CA GLN A 26 -9.28 15.04 1.00
C GLN A 26 -8.38 15.19 2.22
N ALA A 27 -8.45 14.24 3.15
CA ALA A 27 -7.61 14.25 4.35
C ALA A 27 -6.12 14.14 4.00
N MET A 28 -5.77 13.30 3.02
CA MET A 28 -4.39 13.18 2.55
C MET A 28 -3.90 14.46 1.87
N ARG A 29 -4.71 15.04 0.99
CA ARG A 29 -4.42 16.31 0.30
C ARG A 29 -4.17 17.43 1.29
N GLU A 30 -5.00 17.55 2.32
CA GLU A 30 -4.81 18.54 3.38
C GLU A 30 -3.53 18.30 4.20
N GLN A 31 -3.19 17.05 4.49
CA GLN A 31 -1.94 16.71 5.18
C GLN A 31 -0.71 17.10 4.34
N LEU A 32 -0.70 16.78 3.04
CA LEU A 32 0.38 17.12 2.13
C LEU A 32 0.51 18.63 1.96
N ARG A 33 -0.61 19.35 1.86
CA ARG A 33 -0.64 20.82 1.86
C ARG A 33 0.00 21.42 3.11
N ARG A 34 -0.28 20.88 4.29
CA ARG A 34 0.36 21.33 5.55
C ARG A 34 1.86 21.04 5.57
N GLN A 35 2.29 19.92 5.00
CA GLN A 35 3.71 19.62 4.85
C GLN A 35 4.38 20.65 3.94
N ASP A 36 3.78 20.96 2.79
CA ASP A 36 4.28 21.97 1.85
C ASP A 36 4.34 23.39 2.47
N CYS A 37 3.38 23.76 3.31
CA CYS A 37 3.34 25.05 4.02
C CYS A 37 4.32 25.13 5.20
N GLY A 38 4.85 24.01 5.68
CA GLY A 38 5.87 23.98 6.73
C GLY A 38 7.25 24.37 6.19
N MET A 39 8.12 24.90 7.06
CA MET A 39 9.51 25.25 6.73
C MET A 39 10.38 24.05 6.29
N GLU A 40 9.86 22.82 6.36
CA GLU A 40 10.57 21.56 6.07
C GLU A 40 9.95 20.73 4.91
N GLY A 41 8.93 21.25 4.21
CA GLY A 41 8.24 20.52 3.13
C GLY A 41 8.88 20.68 1.73
N PRO A 42 8.76 19.69 0.84
CA PRO A 42 9.33 19.74 -0.49
C PRO A 42 8.50 20.65 -1.41
N SER A 43 8.84 21.94 -1.43
CA SER A 43 8.40 22.83 -2.51
C SER A 43 8.89 22.33 -3.87
N PHE A 44 8.38 22.91 -4.96
CA PHE A 44 8.94 22.71 -6.30
C PHE A 44 10.46 22.92 -6.27
N CYS A 45 11.22 22.00 -6.89
CA CYS A 45 12.67 22.14 -6.99
C CYS A 45 13.02 23.39 -7.79
N SER A 46 14.28 23.84 -7.71
CA SER A 46 14.73 25.07 -8.39
C SER A 46 14.40 25.07 -9.88
N THR A 47 14.47 23.91 -10.55
CA THR A 47 14.12 23.73 -11.95
C THR A 47 12.62 23.95 -12.20
N HIS A 48 11.78 23.09 -11.63
CA HIS A 48 10.34 23.11 -11.89
C HIS A 48 9.60 24.28 -11.23
N ARG A 49 10.21 25.00 -10.29
CA ARG A 49 9.67 26.25 -9.75
C ARG A 49 9.58 27.35 -10.80
N HIS A 50 10.50 27.34 -11.77
CA HIS A 50 10.58 28.37 -12.81
C HIS A 50 10.03 27.89 -14.15
N GLU A 51 10.11 26.59 -14.43
CA GLU A 51 9.60 26.00 -15.67
C GLU A 51 8.08 25.82 -15.67
N CYS A 52 7.48 25.53 -14.50
CA CYS A 52 6.03 25.34 -14.41
C CYS A 52 5.32 26.62 -13.99
N ASP A 53 4.28 26.99 -14.73
CA ASP A 53 3.40 28.08 -14.33
C ASP A 53 2.51 27.70 -13.13
N SER A 54 1.74 28.67 -12.61
CA SER A 54 0.87 28.43 -11.44
C SER A 54 -0.17 27.33 -11.67
N SER A 55 -0.71 27.21 -12.89
CA SER A 55 -1.73 26.22 -13.23
C SER A 55 -1.12 24.82 -13.33
N GLU A 56 0.04 24.71 -13.98
CA GLU A 56 0.80 23.46 -14.09
C GLU A 56 1.25 22.98 -12.71
N GLN A 57 1.71 23.87 -11.85
CA GLN A 57 2.07 23.52 -10.48
C GLN A 57 0.88 22.93 -9.70
N GLU A 58 -0.32 23.49 -9.84
CA GLU A 58 -1.52 22.92 -9.22
C GLU A 58 -1.88 21.54 -9.79
N ALA A 59 -1.73 21.34 -11.11
CA ALA A 59 -1.92 20.04 -11.72
C ALA A 59 -0.93 19.00 -11.18
N PHE A 60 0.36 19.35 -11.11
CA PHE A 60 1.38 18.46 -10.54
C PHE A 60 1.15 18.16 -9.06
N ARG A 61 0.70 19.13 -8.26
CA ARG A 61 0.29 18.89 -6.86
C ARG A 61 -0.87 17.90 -6.80
N LEU A 62 -1.92 18.10 -7.59
CA LEU A 62 -3.07 17.19 -7.65
C LEU A 62 -2.63 15.75 -7.94
N HIS A 63 -1.81 15.54 -8.96
CA HIS A 63 -1.35 14.19 -9.31
C HIS A 63 -0.41 13.59 -8.26
N ARG A 64 0.47 14.38 -7.64
CA ARG A 64 1.29 13.94 -6.50
C ARG A 64 0.41 13.48 -5.33
N ASP A 65 -0.66 14.21 -5.04
CA ASP A 65 -1.58 13.89 -3.94
C ASP A 65 -2.35 12.59 -4.24
N ILE A 66 -2.76 12.37 -5.49
CA ILE A 66 -3.41 11.13 -5.93
C ILE A 66 -2.44 9.94 -5.81
N ILE A 67 -1.23 10.08 -6.37
CA ILE A 67 -0.16 9.07 -6.30
C ILE A 67 0.11 8.69 -4.85
N HIS A 68 0.32 9.68 -3.96
CA HIS A 68 0.56 9.42 -2.56
C HIS A 68 -0.59 8.65 -1.92
N THR A 69 -1.82 9.07 -2.17
CA THR A 69 -3.02 8.43 -1.60
C THR A 69 -3.16 6.98 -2.05
N LEU A 70 -2.81 6.69 -3.31
CA LEU A 70 -2.82 5.33 -3.87
C LEU A 70 -1.71 4.45 -3.28
N LEU A 71 -0.51 4.98 -3.05
CA LEU A 71 0.65 4.20 -2.60
C LEU A 71 0.65 3.90 -1.10
N VAL A 72 0.09 4.78 -0.26
CA VAL A 72 0.04 4.60 1.20
C VAL A 72 -0.51 3.22 1.62
N PRO A 73 -1.63 2.73 1.07
CA PRO A 73 -2.15 1.39 1.36
C PRO A 73 -1.17 0.25 1.08
N LEU A 74 -0.42 0.30 -0.03
CA LEU A 74 0.55 -0.73 -0.39
C LEU A 74 1.72 -0.75 0.59
N PHE A 75 2.20 0.42 1.01
CA PHE A 75 3.21 0.54 2.06
C PHE A 75 2.72 -0.11 3.36
N LEU A 76 1.49 0.21 3.79
CA LEU A 76 0.93 -0.32 5.03
C LEU A 76 0.69 -1.84 4.97
N ILE A 77 0.29 -2.37 3.81
CA ILE A 77 0.17 -3.82 3.57
C ILE A 77 1.53 -4.49 3.72
N ASN A 78 2.56 -3.99 3.03
CA ASN A 78 3.91 -4.56 3.09
C ASN A 78 4.47 -4.53 4.53
N HIS A 79 4.36 -3.39 5.21
CA HIS A 79 4.83 -3.26 6.58
C HIS A 79 4.10 -4.21 7.54
N GLN A 80 2.79 -4.36 7.36
CA GLN A 80 2.00 -5.29 8.16
C GLN A 80 2.38 -6.75 7.88
N ALA A 81 2.68 -7.10 6.63
CA ALA A 81 3.16 -8.41 6.23
C ALA A 81 4.55 -8.71 6.83
N GLU A 82 5.48 -7.76 6.81
CA GLU A 82 6.81 -7.89 7.45
C GLU A 82 6.68 -8.20 8.94
N ARG A 83 5.81 -7.47 9.65
CA ARG A 83 5.56 -7.70 11.09
C ARG A 83 4.97 -9.07 11.37
N ILE A 84 4.10 -9.56 10.50
CA ILE A 84 3.51 -10.90 10.63
C ILE A 84 4.55 -11.96 10.34
N ALA A 85 5.35 -11.80 9.28
CA ALA A 85 6.44 -12.70 8.94
C ALA A 85 7.46 -12.81 10.09
N ALA A 86 7.84 -11.68 10.69
CA ALA A 86 8.77 -11.64 11.83
C ALA A 86 8.24 -12.38 13.07
N ARG A 87 6.92 -12.47 13.26
CA ARG A 87 6.29 -13.23 14.35
C ARG A 87 6.07 -14.71 14.00
N ALA A 88 5.75 -15.00 12.74
CA ALA A 88 5.42 -16.34 12.27
C ALA A 88 6.65 -17.22 12.03
N LEU A 89 7.79 -16.62 11.69
CA LEU A 89 9.02 -17.35 11.45
C LEU A 89 9.80 -17.57 12.75
N PRO A 90 10.46 -18.73 12.92
CA PRO A 90 11.37 -18.95 14.05
C PRO A 90 12.45 -17.86 14.08
N SER A 91 12.88 -17.44 15.27
CA SER A 91 13.92 -16.42 15.51
C SER A 91 15.34 -16.84 15.09
N LYS A 92 15.46 -17.70 14.07
CA LYS A 92 16.73 -18.05 13.46
C LYS A 92 17.20 -16.85 12.64
N LYS A 93 18.40 -16.38 12.97
CA LYS A 93 19.12 -15.32 12.25
C LYS A 93 19.14 -15.66 10.74
N GLY A 94 18.59 -14.78 9.90
CA GLY A 94 18.62 -14.92 8.44
C GLY A 94 17.43 -15.67 7.81
N ALA A 95 16.30 -15.80 8.50
CA ALA A 95 15.07 -16.24 7.84
C ALA A 95 14.53 -15.10 6.96
N GLU A 96 14.57 -15.30 5.64
CA GLU A 96 13.98 -14.38 4.67
C GLU A 96 12.46 -14.23 4.92
N PRO A 97 11.94 -13.00 5.05
CA PRO A 97 10.57 -12.75 5.50
C PRO A 97 9.51 -13.30 4.54
N GLU A 98 9.80 -13.40 3.24
CA GLU A 98 8.84 -13.93 2.28
C GLU A 98 8.52 -15.41 2.50
N ARG A 99 9.35 -16.14 3.27
CA ARG A 99 9.11 -17.55 3.61
C ARG A 99 7.90 -17.76 4.53
N ALA A 100 7.38 -16.70 5.14
CA ALA A 100 6.12 -16.76 5.89
C ALA A 100 4.91 -17.00 4.98
N PHE A 101 5.03 -16.69 3.68
CA PHE A 101 3.95 -16.73 2.71
C PHE A 101 4.15 -17.84 1.67
N ARG A 102 3.08 -18.18 0.96
CA ARG A 102 3.08 -19.25 -0.07
C ARG A 102 2.40 -18.81 -1.36
N GLY A 103 2.78 -19.43 -2.48
CA GLY A 103 2.20 -19.14 -3.80
C GLY A 103 2.40 -17.69 -4.21
N GLU A 104 1.38 -17.11 -4.86
CA GLU A 104 1.42 -15.72 -5.35
C GLU A 104 1.59 -14.69 -4.24
N ALA A 105 1.13 -14.98 -3.01
CA ALA A 105 1.36 -14.11 -1.86
C ALA A 105 2.85 -13.92 -1.56
N ARG A 106 3.67 -14.97 -1.71
CA ARG A 106 5.12 -14.90 -1.52
C ARG A 106 5.77 -14.03 -2.59
N SER A 107 5.41 -14.25 -3.85
CA SER A 107 5.91 -13.47 -4.98
C SER A 107 5.52 -12.00 -4.85
N ALA A 108 4.27 -11.72 -4.48
CA ALA A 108 3.77 -10.36 -4.27
C ALA A 108 4.46 -9.66 -3.10
N PHE A 109 4.68 -10.35 -1.98
CA PHE A 109 5.45 -9.80 -0.85
C PHE A 109 6.88 -9.47 -1.27
N ALA A 110 7.59 -10.40 -1.93
CA ALA A 110 8.95 -10.18 -2.37
C ALA A 110 9.04 -8.99 -3.34
N TRP A 111 8.09 -8.89 -4.28
CA TRP A 111 8.03 -7.78 -5.22
C TRP A 111 7.73 -6.44 -4.53
N LEU A 112 6.71 -6.37 -3.66
CA LEU A 112 6.37 -5.16 -2.92
C LEU A 112 7.52 -4.70 -2.02
N HIS A 113 8.16 -5.63 -1.34
CA HIS A 113 9.30 -5.35 -0.48
C HIS A 113 10.48 -4.78 -1.30
N CYS A 114 10.75 -5.37 -2.47
CA CYS A 114 11.80 -4.91 -3.39
C CYS A 114 11.53 -3.47 -3.87
N ILE A 115 10.35 -3.22 -4.46
CA ILE A 115 10.04 -1.90 -5.02
C ILE A 115 10.00 -0.81 -3.95
N LEU A 116 9.50 -1.11 -2.74
CA LEU A 116 9.49 -0.15 -1.63
C LEU A 116 10.89 0.15 -1.10
N ILE A 117 11.84 -0.78 -1.24
CA ILE A 117 13.24 -0.51 -0.88
C ILE A 117 13.92 0.32 -1.96
N GLU A 118 13.72 -0.01 -3.23
CA GLU A 118 14.38 0.63 -4.37
C GLU A 118 13.84 2.05 -4.62
N GLU A 119 12.53 2.23 -4.55
CA GLU A 119 11.84 3.50 -4.84
C GLU A 119 11.49 4.30 -3.58
N HIS A 120 12.26 4.11 -2.50
CA HIS A 120 11.93 4.62 -1.16
C HIS A 120 11.59 6.11 -1.14
N ASP A 121 12.48 6.94 -1.69
CA ASP A 121 12.30 8.39 -1.64
C ASP A 121 11.18 8.89 -2.56
N TRP A 122 10.86 8.10 -3.59
CA TRP A 122 9.81 8.44 -4.55
C TRP A 122 8.43 8.13 -3.97
N TYR A 123 8.21 6.92 -3.43
CA TYR A 123 6.87 6.54 -2.95
C TYR A 123 6.42 7.37 -1.74
N LEU A 124 7.36 7.90 -0.93
CA LEU A 124 7.03 8.84 0.15
C LEU A 124 6.48 10.17 -0.35
N THR A 125 6.61 10.43 -1.66
CA THR A 125 6.26 11.68 -2.34
C THR A 125 6.80 12.91 -1.62
N ALA A 126 7.99 12.78 -1.03
CA ALA A 126 8.66 13.81 -0.25
C ALA A 126 9.61 14.68 -1.11
N ARG A 127 9.42 14.66 -2.43
CA ARG A 127 10.20 15.42 -3.42
C ARG A 127 9.26 16.39 -4.16
N CYS A 128 9.84 17.19 -5.06
CA CYS A 128 9.09 18.09 -5.93
C CYS A 128 7.91 17.36 -6.62
N PRO A 129 6.68 17.92 -6.62
CA PRO A 129 5.52 17.28 -7.24
C PRO A 129 5.74 16.89 -8.71
N THR A 130 6.35 17.77 -9.51
CA THR A 130 6.70 17.46 -10.90
C THR A 130 7.62 16.25 -11.02
N CYS A 131 8.69 16.18 -10.21
CA CYS A 131 9.59 15.03 -10.23
C CYS A 131 8.88 13.72 -9.87
N ILE A 132 7.99 13.75 -8.87
CA ILE A 132 7.21 12.56 -8.48
C ILE A 132 6.33 12.09 -9.62
N VAL A 133 5.61 13.02 -10.25
CA VAL A 133 4.65 12.74 -11.32
C VAL A 133 5.36 12.25 -12.59
N LEU A 134 6.46 12.88 -13.00
CA LEU A 134 7.21 12.45 -14.18
C LEU A 134 7.91 11.10 -13.96
N HIS A 135 8.34 10.80 -12.73
CA HIS A 135 8.99 9.53 -12.41
C HIS A 135 8.05 8.31 -12.57
N VAL A 136 6.74 8.51 -12.58
CA VAL A 136 5.77 7.44 -12.83
C VAL A 136 6.09 6.68 -14.12
N LEU A 137 6.38 7.41 -15.20
CA LEU A 137 6.66 6.85 -16.53
C LEU A 137 8.14 6.50 -16.74
N HIS A 138 8.97 6.57 -15.70
CA HIS A 138 10.41 6.32 -15.83
C HIS A 138 10.74 4.85 -16.05
N SER A 139 9.92 3.93 -15.53
CA SER A 139 10.17 2.50 -15.57
C SER A 139 8.89 1.67 -15.56
N GLU A 140 8.96 0.42 -16.02
CA GLU A 140 7.82 -0.49 -15.96
C GLU A 140 7.39 -0.77 -14.50
N PRO A 141 8.31 -0.99 -13.54
CA PRO A 141 7.92 -1.21 -12.15
C PRO A 141 7.14 -0.06 -11.53
N THR A 142 7.47 1.19 -11.83
CA THR A 142 6.76 2.37 -11.30
C THR A 142 5.34 2.49 -11.89
N ILE A 143 5.18 2.24 -13.19
CA ILE A 143 3.86 2.19 -13.84
C ILE A 143 3.04 1.06 -13.22
N ARG A 144 3.59 -0.16 -13.20
CA ARG A 144 2.90 -1.34 -12.64
C ARG A 144 2.53 -1.14 -11.17
N PHE A 145 3.39 -0.52 -10.37
CA PHE A 145 3.11 -0.27 -8.95
C PHE A 145 1.87 0.61 -8.76
N LEU A 146 1.74 1.66 -9.57
CA LEU A 146 0.60 2.57 -9.52
C LEU A 146 -0.66 1.95 -10.13
N THR A 147 -0.53 1.13 -11.17
CA THR A 147 -1.64 0.33 -11.70
C THR A 147 -2.19 -0.62 -10.64
N VAL A 148 -1.32 -1.35 -9.92
CA VAL A 148 -1.71 -2.21 -8.79
C VAL A 148 -2.42 -1.42 -7.69
N ALA A 149 -1.86 -0.26 -7.32
CA ALA A 149 -2.45 0.60 -6.30
C ALA A 149 -3.87 1.06 -6.67
N ALA A 150 -4.07 1.50 -7.92
CA ALA A 150 -5.37 1.92 -8.42
C ALA A 150 -6.37 0.75 -8.52
N GLN A 151 -5.93 -0.40 -9.03
CA GLN A 151 -6.76 -1.61 -9.10
C GLN A 151 -7.23 -2.07 -7.72
N LEU A 152 -6.36 -2.01 -6.71
CA LEU A 152 -6.69 -2.37 -5.34
C LEU A 152 -7.62 -1.37 -4.65
N ALA A 153 -7.49 -0.07 -4.94
CA ALA A 153 -8.44 0.94 -4.48
C ALA A 153 -9.85 0.65 -5.00
N GLY A 154 -9.94 0.11 -6.23
CA GLY A 154 -11.17 -0.40 -6.83
C GLY A 154 -12.14 0.69 -7.27
N ALA A 155 -13.19 0.29 -7.98
CA ALA A 155 -14.03 1.23 -8.73
C ALA A 155 -14.80 2.26 -7.88
N ARG A 156 -15.05 1.93 -6.61
CA ARG A 156 -15.82 2.80 -5.69
C ARG A 156 -14.96 3.86 -5.01
N SER A 157 -13.64 3.83 -5.22
CA SER A 157 -12.71 4.78 -4.60
C SER A 157 -12.65 6.13 -5.32
N GLY A 158 -13.17 6.24 -6.55
CA GLY A 158 -13.04 7.43 -7.38
C GLY A 158 -11.71 7.53 -8.15
N PHE A 159 -10.73 6.65 -7.88
CA PHE A 159 -9.42 6.67 -8.54
C PHE A 159 -9.37 6.02 -9.93
N ASN A 160 -10.49 5.46 -10.43
CA ASN A 160 -10.56 4.90 -11.78
C ASN A 160 -10.22 5.91 -12.88
N CYS A 161 -10.57 7.18 -12.66
CA CYS A 161 -10.22 8.27 -13.58
C CYS A 161 -8.70 8.40 -13.74
N TRP A 162 -7.95 8.21 -12.65
CA TRP A 162 -6.50 8.30 -12.66
C TRP A 162 -5.86 7.05 -13.29
N LEU A 163 -6.45 5.85 -13.11
CA LEU A 163 -6.02 4.67 -13.85
C LEU A 163 -6.18 4.86 -15.37
N SER A 164 -7.31 5.44 -15.80
CA SER A 164 -7.55 5.76 -17.22
C SER A 164 -6.57 6.82 -17.74
N ALA A 165 -6.23 7.81 -16.89
CA ALA A 165 -5.23 8.81 -17.20
C ALA A 165 -3.82 8.21 -17.33
N LEU A 166 -3.45 7.25 -16.46
CA LEU A 166 -2.18 6.54 -16.51
C LEU A 166 -2.09 5.68 -17.78
N GLU A 167 -3.15 4.94 -18.09
CA GLU A 167 -3.26 4.15 -19.33
C GLU A 167 -3.05 5.02 -20.57
N THR A 168 -3.77 6.14 -20.65
CA THR A 168 -3.64 7.11 -21.75
C THR A 168 -2.21 7.64 -21.84
N ALA A 169 -1.63 8.04 -20.70
CA ALA A 169 -0.28 8.57 -20.66
C ALA A 169 0.77 7.55 -21.13
N VAL A 170 0.64 6.27 -20.76
CA VAL A 170 1.55 5.21 -21.22
C VAL A 170 1.39 4.97 -22.73
N ARG A 171 0.15 4.92 -23.23
CA ARG A 171 -0.11 4.66 -24.65
C ARG A 171 0.37 5.80 -25.56
N GLU A 172 0.28 7.04 -25.09
CA GLU A 172 0.69 8.22 -25.83
C GLU A 172 2.18 8.56 -25.66
N ASP A 173 2.86 7.93 -24.69
CA ASP A 173 4.27 8.18 -24.43
C ASP A 173 5.16 7.67 -25.59
N PRO A 174 6.13 8.48 -26.09
CA PRO A 174 6.98 8.09 -27.21
C PRO A 174 7.89 6.88 -26.97
N PHE A 175 8.24 6.59 -25.71
CA PHE A 175 9.09 5.46 -25.35
C PHE A 175 8.26 4.20 -25.10
N TRP A 176 7.15 4.31 -24.36
CA TRP A 176 6.26 3.18 -24.07
C TRP A 176 5.34 2.87 -25.25
N GLY A 177 4.43 3.77 -25.60
CA GLY A 177 3.48 3.56 -26.68
C GLY A 177 2.39 2.51 -26.40
N ASP A 178 1.43 2.44 -27.31
CA ASP A 178 0.19 1.66 -27.14
C ASP A 178 0.41 0.16 -26.88
N ALA A 179 1.43 -0.43 -27.52
CA ALA A 179 1.69 -1.87 -27.47
C ALA A 179 2.14 -2.37 -26.07
N PHE A 180 2.64 -1.50 -25.20
CA PHE A 180 3.18 -1.90 -23.89
C PHE A 180 2.12 -1.97 -22.80
N TRP A 181 1.04 -1.19 -22.90
CA TRP A 181 0.01 -1.15 -21.86
C TRP A 181 -0.61 -2.53 -21.56
N PRO A 182 -1.02 -3.35 -22.55
CA PRO A 182 -1.64 -4.64 -22.25
C PRO A 182 -0.76 -5.58 -21.43
N GLU A 183 0.55 -5.58 -21.68
CA GLU A 183 1.50 -6.41 -20.92
C GLU A 183 1.68 -5.89 -19.48
N ILE A 184 1.78 -4.56 -19.32
CA ILE A 184 1.89 -3.94 -18.01
C ILE A 184 0.62 -4.18 -17.18
N GLU A 185 -0.55 -4.02 -17.79
CA GLU A 185 -1.86 -4.23 -17.16
C GLU A 185 -2.05 -5.69 -16.72
N ASP A 186 -1.67 -6.66 -17.56
CA ASP A 186 -1.74 -8.08 -17.25
C ASP A 186 -0.81 -8.46 -16.08
N ARG A 187 0.42 -7.95 -16.09
CA ARG A 187 1.37 -8.11 -14.97
C ARG A 187 0.88 -7.45 -13.68
N ALA A 188 0.29 -6.26 -13.79
CA ALA A 188 -0.30 -5.55 -12.65
C ALA A 188 -1.48 -6.32 -12.08
N SER A 189 -2.35 -6.88 -12.93
CA SER A 189 -3.52 -7.65 -12.50
C SER A 189 -3.14 -8.91 -11.74
N ARG A 190 -2.16 -9.68 -12.23
CA ARG A 190 -1.61 -10.84 -11.49
C ARG A 190 -1.02 -10.43 -10.14
N LEU A 191 -0.26 -9.34 -10.11
CA LEU A 191 0.34 -8.84 -8.88
C LEU A 191 -0.74 -8.37 -7.90
N THR A 192 -1.79 -7.68 -8.35
CA THR A 192 -2.96 -7.30 -7.56
C THR A 192 -3.60 -8.52 -6.88
N ASP A 193 -3.79 -9.61 -7.61
CA ASP A 193 -4.29 -10.87 -7.04
C ASP A 193 -3.33 -11.43 -5.99
N GLY A 194 -2.03 -11.41 -6.26
CA GLY A 194 -0.99 -11.80 -5.30
C GLY A 194 -0.99 -10.95 -4.02
N VAL A 195 -1.18 -9.63 -4.13
CA VAL A 195 -1.31 -8.73 -2.97
C VAL A 195 -2.57 -9.05 -2.17
N GLN A 196 -3.69 -9.34 -2.83
CA GLN A 196 -4.91 -9.77 -2.14
C GLN A 196 -4.71 -11.10 -1.40
N GLN A 197 -3.99 -12.07 -2.00
CA GLN A 197 -3.63 -13.32 -1.34
C GLN A 197 -2.70 -13.09 -0.15
N LEU A 198 -1.71 -12.20 -0.28
CA LEU A 198 -0.82 -11.80 0.82
C LEU A 198 -1.61 -11.25 2.00
N VAL A 199 -2.56 -10.37 1.74
CA VAL A 199 -3.45 -9.78 2.75
C VAL A 199 -4.31 -10.85 3.45
N ARG A 200 -4.77 -11.88 2.72
CA ARG A 200 -5.48 -13.03 3.32
C ARG A 200 -4.57 -13.87 4.22
N GLN A 201 -3.39 -14.27 3.72
CA GLN A 201 -2.43 -15.05 4.51
C GLN A 201 -1.94 -14.29 5.75
N CYS A 202 -1.79 -12.96 5.65
CA CYS A 202 -1.51 -12.11 6.80
C CYS A 202 -2.60 -12.23 7.89
N HIS A 203 -3.88 -12.27 7.49
CA HIS A 203 -4.98 -12.45 8.44
C HIS A 203 -4.97 -13.85 9.05
N GLU A 204 -4.78 -14.90 8.25
CA GLU A 204 -4.69 -16.29 8.71
C GLU A 204 -3.54 -16.51 9.71
N LEU A 205 -2.34 -16.00 9.38
CA LEU A 205 -1.18 -16.07 10.27
C LEU A 205 -1.42 -15.29 11.56
N ARG A 206 -2.07 -14.13 11.50
CA ARG A 206 -2.40 -13.36 12.70
C ARG A 206 -3.35 -14.13 13.61
N VAL A 207 -4.42 -14.72 13.07
CA VAL A 207 -5.37 -15.53 13.85
C VAL A 207 -4.64 -16.69 14.53
N ASN A 208 -3.78 -17.41 13.81
CA ASN A 208 -3.01 -18.53 14.38
C ASN A 208 -2.01 -18.09 15.46
N LEU A 209 -1.45 -16.87 15.36
CA LEU A 209 -0.53 -16.31 16.34
C LEU A 209 -1.24 -15.76 17.59
N ASP A 210 -2.48 -15.28 17.44
CA ASP A 210 -3.25 -14.65 18.51
C ASP A 210 -4.19 -15.66 19.20
N SER A 211 -4.47 -16.82 18.57
CA SER A 211 -5.13 -17.95 19.24
C SER A 211 -4.19 -18.53 20.31
N PRO A 212 -4.56 -18.47 21.61
CA PRO A 212 -3.85 -19.23 22.62
C PRO A 212 -4.11 -20.70 22.31
N THR A 213 -3.09 -21.42 21.86
CA THR A 213 -3.15 -22.88 21.83
C THR A 213 -3.26 -23.36 23.28
N PHE A 214 -4.50 -23.45 23.78
CA PHE A 214 -4.83 -24.36 24.87
C PHE A 214 -4.68 -25.76 24.30
N GLU A 215 -3.48 -26.32 24.43
CA GLU A 215 -3.23 -27.76 24.58
C GLU A 215 -1.73 -28.03 24.63
N THR A 216 -1.21 -28.21 25.85
CA THR A 216 -0.57 -29.48 26.24
C THR A 216 -0.46 -29.56 27.77
N PRO A 217 -0.52 -30.79 28.34
CA PRO A 217 -0.75 -31.01 29.76
C PRO A 217 0.47 -30.73 30.62
N SER A 218 0.17 -30.24 31.82
CA SER A 218 1.03 -30.24 33.01
C SER A 218 1.85 -31.53 33.14
N LEU A 219 3.16 -31.40 33.11
CA LEU A 219 4.06 -32.20 33.94
C LEU A 219 5.03 -31.25 34.63
N ALA A 220 4.89 -31.23 35.95
CA ALA A 220 5.53 -30.29 36.85
C ALA A 220 7.02 -30.59 37.07
N ARG A 221 7.73 -29.50 37.39
CA ARG A 221 8.82 -29.35 38.38
C ARG A 221 10.19 -30.00 38.08
N ALA A 222 11.20 -29.15 37.95
CA ALA A 222 12.16 -28.92 39.03
C ALA A 222 12.91 -27.58 38.85
N SER A 223 13.10 -26.90 39.98
CA SER A 223 13.70 -25.59 40.14
C SER A 223 15.23 -25.62 40.03
N THR A 224 15.85 -24.51 39.62
CA THR A 224 17.08 -24.02 40.27
C THR A 224 17.24 -22.52 40.03
N GLU A 225 17.28 -21.78 41.11
CA GLU A 225 17.62 -20.37 41.22
C GLU A 225 19.10 -20.18 40.92
N TYR A 226 19.44 -19.20 40.08
CA TYR A 226 20.72 -18.49 40.17
C TYR A 226 20.48 -17.02 39.87
N GLU A 227 20.63 -16.20 40.92
CA GLU A 227 20.85 -14.76 40.81
C GLU A 227 22.13 -14.50 40.03
N THR A 228 22.08 -13.62 39.03
CA THR A 228 23.29 -13.02 38.48
C THR A 228 23.01 -11.58 38.08
N THR A 229 23.46 -10.69 38.97
CA THR A 229 23.91 -9.30 38.76
C THR A 229 23.56 -8.64 37.42
N SER A 230 22.66 -7.65 37.50
CA SER A 230 22.34 -6.76 36.38
C SER A 230 23.55 -5.90 36.00
N CYS A 231 24.18 -6.20 34.88
CA CYS A 231 25.07 -5.26 34.19
C CYS A 231 24.23 -4.39 33.24
N LYS A 232 24.00 -3.13 33.63
CA LYS A 232 23.37 -2.11 32.76
C LYS A 232 24.38 -1.69 31.68
N ILE A 233 24.51 -2.50 30.63
CA ILE A 233 25.22 -2.11 29.42
C ILE A 233 24.27 -1.23 28.60
N ALA A 234 24.64 0.03 28.38
CA ALA A 234 23.91 0.91 27.46
C ALA A 234 24.06 0.37 26.04
N ILE A 235 23.05 -0.39 25.58
CA ILE A 235 23.00 -0.91 24.22
C ILE A 235 22.80 0.29 23.28
N LYS A 236 23.86 0.67 22.55
CA LYS A 236 23.74 1.62 21.45
C LYS A 236 22.80 0.99 20.41
N PRO A 237 21.73 1.68 19.99
CA PRO A 237 20.83 1.15 18.98
C PRO A 237 21.62 0.92 17.68
N SER A 238 21.60 -0.32 17.22
CA SER A 238 22.20 -0.75 15.96
C SER A 238 21.63 0.06 14.79
N SER A 239 22.32 0.10 13.65
CA SER A 239 21.80 0.75 12.45
C SER A 239 20.41 0.20 12.06
N PHE A 240 20.19 -1.10 12.29
CA PHE A 240 18.90 -1.77 12.13
C PHE A 240 17.84 -1.25 13.11
N ALA A 241 18.16 -1.07 14.39
CA ALA A 241 17.24 -0.48 15.35
C ALA A 241 16.88 0.97 14.99
N ARG A 242 17.82 1.74 14.46
CA ARG A 242 17.56 3.11 13.96
C ARG A 242 16.67 3.10 12.71
N LYS A 243 16.88 2.14 11.79
CA LYS A 243 16.02 1.93 10.62
C LYS A 243 14.61 1.54 11.05
N GLN A 244 14.46 0.65 12.04
CA GLN A 244 13.17 0.27 12.64
C GLN A 244 12.46 1.45 13.32
N VAL A 245 13.19 2.32 14.04
CA VAL A 245 12.60 3.51 14.69
C VAL A 245 12.13 4.54 13.65
N LYS A 246 12.91 4.76 12.57
CA LYS A 246 12.50 5.67 11.48
C LYS A 246 11.24 5.14 10.78
N LEU A 247 11.21 3.85 10.46
CA LEU A 247 10.04 3.17 9.88
C LEU A 247 8.82 3.25 10.82
N SER A 248 8.99 3.10 12.14
CA SER A 248 7.89 3.19 13.11
C SER A 248 7.30 4.60 13.23
N ARG A 249 8.12 5.66 13.10
CA ARG A 249 7.63 7.06 13.09
C ARG A 249 6.83 7.36 11.81
N GLU A 250 7.25 6.80 10.69
CA GLU A 250 6.59 6.92 9.41
C GLU A 250 5.27 6.12 9.39
N GLU A 251 5.30 4.89 9.91
CA GLU A 251 4.14 4.03 10.16
C GLU A 251 3.09 4.75 11.03
N GLN A 252 3.52 5.44 12.09
CA GLN A 252 2.60 6.16 12.97
C GLN A 252 1.87 7.30 12.23
N ARG A 253 2.56 8.00 11.32
CA ARG A 253 1.96 9.05 10.48
C ARG A 253 0.93 8.48 9.50
N TYR A 254 1.21 7.31 8.91
CA TYR A 254 0.30 6.67 7.97
C TYR A 254 -0.87 5.93 8.65
N ARG A 255 -0.67 5.36 9.84
CA ARG A 255 -1.75 4.75 10.63
C ARG A 255 -2.75 5.75 11.20
N SER A 256 -2.31 6.97 11.47
CA SER A 256 -3.23 8.06 11.81
C SER A 256 -4.05 8.55 10.61
N SER A 257 -3.73 8.13 9.37
CA SER A 257 -4.49 8.51 8.18
C SER A 257 -5.78 7.70 8.04
N LEU A 258 -6.87 8.39 7.70
CA LEU A 258 -8.20 7.83 7.45
C LEU A 258 -8.20 6.73 6.35
N VAL A 259 -7.21 6.76 5.45
CA VAL A 259 -7.02 5.82 4.34
C VAL A 259 -6.92 4.36 4.83
N TRP A 260 -6.23 4.10 5.95
CA TRP A 260 -6.08 2.74 6.49
C TRP A 260 -7.39 2.17 7.02
N ASN A 261 -8.21 3.01 7.66
CA ASN A 261 -9.50 2.61 8.21
C ASN A 261 -10.53 2.38 7.09
N ALA A 262 -10.56 3.24 6.07
CA ALA A 262 -11.44 3.10 4.92
C ALA A 262 -11.16 1.83 4.09
N TRP A 263 -9.88 1.46 3.94
CA TRP A 263 -9.48 0.26 3.22
C TRP A 263 -9.83 -1.03 4.00
N ASN A 264 -9.71 -1.02 5.33
CA ASN A 264 -10.14 -2.14 6.17
C ASN A 264 -11.67 -2.30 6.18
N CYS A 265 -12.44 -1.20 6.19
CA CYS A 265 -13.91 -1.24 6.13
C CYS A 265 -14.44 -1.75 4.78
N SER A 266 -13.79 -1.44 3.66
CA SER A 266 -14.22 -1.96 2.35
C SER A 266 -14.06 -3.49 2.20
N ARG A 267 -13.26 -4.12 3.06
CA ARG A 267 -12.99 -5.57 2.98
C ARG A 267 -14.04 -6.44 3.68
N GLU A 268 -14.90 -5.87 4.51
CA GLU A 268 -16.01 -6.61 5.16
C GLU A 268 -17.20 -6.88 4.21
N MET A 269 -17.20 -6.32 3.00
CA MET A 269 -18.33 -6.41 2.06
C MET A 269 -18.09 -7.33 0.85
N ARG A 270 -17.31 -8.40 1.02
CA ARG A 270 -17.34 -9.58 0.14
C ARG A 270 -17.69 -10.84 0.96
N GLN A 271 -18.83 -10.81 1.64
CA GLN A 271 -19.55 -12.06 1.88
C GLN A 271 -20.35 -12.36 0.61
N PRO A 272 -20.20 -13.55 -0.02
CA PRO A 272 -21.21 -14.00 -0.96
C PRO A 272 -22.49 -14.17 -0.14
N MET A 273 -23.54 -13.42 -0.46
CA MET A 273 -24.88 -13.72 0.03
C MET A 273 -25.15 -15.18 -0.33
N GLY A 274 -25.17 -16.03 0.71
CA GLY A 274 -25.48 -17.43 0.57
C GLY A 274 -26.80 -17.57 -0.17
N THR A 275 -26.78 -18.35 -1.23
CA THR A 275 -27.97 -18.87 -1.89
C THR A 275 -28.90 -19.45 -0.83
N ALA A 276 -30.02 -18.75 -0.58
CA ALA A 276 -31.09 -19.26 0.24
C ALA A 276 -31.70 -20.48 -0.46
N ALA A 277 -31.30 -21.68 -0.02
CA ALA A 277 -32.00 -22.91 -0.38
C ALA A 277 -33.38 -22.89 0.32
N PRO A 278 -34.50 -23.03 -0.42
CA PRO A 278 -35.80 -23.12 0.22
C PRO A 278 -35.95 -24.49 0.88
N THR A 279 -36.07 -24.46 2.20
CA THR A 279 -36.47 -25.58 3.05
C THR A 279 -37.84 -26.10 2.62
N GLN A 280 -37.88 -27.26 1.98
CA GLN A 280 -39.11 -28.00 1.72
C GLN A 280 -39.72 -28.46 3.06
N SER A 281 -40.84 -27.81 3.41
CA SER A 281 -41.73 -28.20 4.48
C SER A 281 -42.29 -29.61 4.22
N ARG A 282 -41.95 -30.53 5.11
CA ARG A 282 -42.43 -31.91 5.16
C ARG A 282 -43.86 -31.89 5.72
N ARG A 283 -44.88 -31.74 4.87
CA ARG A 283 -46.29 -31.95 5.26
C ARG A 283 -46.54 -33.44 5.49
N ARG A 284 -46.78 -33.81 6.75
CA ARG A 284 -47.50 -35.03 7.11
C ARG A 284 -49.00 -34.70 7.11
N SER A 285 -49.78 -35.46 6.35
CA SER A 285 -51.24 -35.51 6.46
C SER A 285 -51.61 -36.93 6.89
N MET A 286 -52.29 -37.05 8.03
CA MET A 286 -53.03 -38.24 8.44
C MET A 286 -54.52 -37.90 8.48
N THR A 287 -55.33 -38.82 7.93
CA THR A 287 -56.77 -39.12 8.17
C THR A 287 -57.77 -37.97 7.90
N SER A 288 -58.83 -38.16 7.11
CA SER A 288 -59.77 -39.29 7.06
C SER A 288 -60.31 -39.52 5.65
#